data_AF-A0A1Y0EJS4-F1
#
_entry.id   AF-A0A1Y0EJS4-F1
#
_cell.length_a   1.000
_cell.length_b   1.000
_cell.length_c   1.000
_cell.angle_alpha   90.00
_cell.angle_beta   90.00
_cell.angle_gamma   90.00
#
_symmetry.space_group_name_H-M   'P 1'
#
loop_
_entity.id
_entity.type
_entity.pdbx_description
1 polymer ?
#
loop_
_entity_poly.entity_id
_entity_poly.type
_entity_poly.pdbx_seq_one_letter_code
_entity_poly.pdbx_strand_id
1 'polypeptide(L)'
;MPTSGAAPQAPASPAAPAAVQPLTREQALAPQARGARVRWWGGVDRVEADDAGRDCFTLRWGDTDADGWVQWPRDDRGLHPVVACGPGHYPRQLVQPFTLLHIEGRVVGTATVWGVPAPVLEIEVLERASDCLASETDWVKHPQCRSGRLLPE
;
A
#
# COMPACT_ATOMS: atom_id res chain seq x y z
N MET A 1 -2.43 -54.23 30.82
CA MET A 1 -1.76 -52.94 30.53
C MET A 1 -2.07 -52.57 29.08
N PRO A 2 -2.92 -51.56 28.78
CA PRO A 2 -3.07 -51.07 27.42
C PRO A 2 -2.24 -49.80 27.21
N THR A 3 -1.44 -49.81 26.15
CA THR A 3 -0.68 -48.68 25.61
C THR A 3 -1.64 -47.66 24.98
N SER A 4 -1.64 -46.44 25.51
CA SER A 4 -2.42 -45.33 24.97
C SER A 4 -1.74 -44.79 23.71
N GLY A 5 -2.39 -44.97 22.55
CA GLY A 5 -1.96 -44.36 21.29
C GLY A 5 -2.10 -42.84 21.36
N ALA A 6 -1.02 -42.13 21.07
CA ALA A 6 -1.05 -40.68 20.90
C ALA A 6 -1.79 -40.34 19.60
N ALA A 7 -2.87 -39.57 19.71
CA ALA A 7 -3.58 -39.02 18.57
C ALA A 7 -2.68 -38.01 17.83
N PRO A 8 -2.65 -38.00 16.48
CA PRO A 8 -1.88 -37.02 15.72
C PRO A 8 -2.45 -35.62 15.96
N GLN A 9 -1.58 -34.68 16.36
CA GLN A 9 -1.93 -33.26 16.46
C GLN A 9 -2.27 -32.73 15.07
N ALA A 10 -3.46 -32.14 14.94
CA ALA A 10 -3.85 -31.44 13.72
C ALA A 10 -2.88 -30.27 13.46
N PRO A 11 -2.53 -29.98 12.19
CA PRO A 11 -1.67 -28.85 11.87
C PRO A 11 -2.34 -27.57 12.37
N ALA A 12 -1.56 -26.74 13.08
CA ALA A 12 -2.01 -25.43 13.54
C ALA A 12 -2.56 -24.65 12.35
N SER A 13 -3.82 -24.25 12.42
CA SER A 13 -4.41 -23.35 11.43
C SER A 13 -3.53 -22.11 11.31
N PRO A 14 -3.26 -21.61 10.08
CA PRO A 14 -2.50 -20.37 9.93
C PRO A 14 -3.22 -19.28 10.70
N ALA A 15 -2.47 -18.57 11.57
CA ALA A 15 -3.01 -17.47 12.35
C ALA A 15 -3.73 -16.49 11.42
N ALA A 16 -4.94 -16.05 11.81
CA ALA A 16 -5.65 -15.03 11.07
C ALA A 16 -4.75 -13.79 10.89
N PRO A 17 -4.78 -13.13 9.72
CA PRO A 17 -3.98 -11.94 9.51
C PRO A 17 -4.31 -10.89 10.60
N ALA A 18 -3.29 -10.21 11.10
CA ALA A 18 -3.46 -9.19 12.11
C ALA A 18 -4.49 -8.16 11.65
N ALA A 19 -5.28 -7.64 12.60
CA ALA A 19 -6.23 -6.58 12.32
C ALA A 19 -5.50 -5.34 11.79
N VAL A 20 -6.13 -4.64 10.84
CA VAL A 20 -5.65 -3.33 10.37
C VAL A 20 -5.72 -2.35 11.55
N GLN A 21 -4.62 -1.65 11.79
CA GLN A 21 -4.48 -0.65 12.84
C GLN A 21 -4.65 0.76 12.22
N PRO A 22 -5.38 1.66 12.89
CA PRO A 22 -5.57 3.04 12.43
C PRO A 22 -4.35 3.90 12.81
N LEU A 23 -3.15 3.51 12.36
CA LEU A 23 -1.93 4.26 12.63
C LEU A 23 -1.84 5.47 11.71
N THR A 24 -1.47 6.62 12.27
CA THR A 24 -1.01 7.76 11.47
C THR A 24 0.35 7.46 10.87
N ARG A 25 0.77 8.24 9.87
CA ARG A 25 2.10 8.12 9.30
C ARG A 25 3.19 8.31 10.34
N GLU A 26 3.08 9.32 11.20
CA GLU A 26 4.07 9.65 12.23
C GLU A 26 4.23 8.50 13.24
N GLN A 27 3.12 7.84 13.59
CA GLN A 27 3.14 6.66 14.44
C GLN A 27 3.84 5.48 13.75
N ALA A 28 3.65 5.31 12.44
CA ALA A 28 4.28 4.25 11.67
C ALA A 28 5.79 4.42 11.45
N LEU A 29 6.33 5.62 11.66
CA LEU A 29 7.78 5.85 11.68
C LEU A 29 8.45 5.31 12.95
N ALA A 30 7.67 5.05 14.01
CA ALA A 30 8.21 4.61 15.27
C ALA A 30 8.63 3.12 15.21
N PRO A 31 9.73 2.70 15.85
CA PRO A 31 10.20 1.31 15.80
C PRO A 31 9.14 0.27 16.22
N GLN A 32 8.28 0.62 17.16
CA GLN A 32 7.18 -0.23 17.65
C GLN A 32 6.07 -0.49 16.61
N ALA A 33 6.00 0.30 15.54
CA ALA A 33 5.02 0.09 14.49
C ALA A 33 5.42 -1.03 13.53
N ARG A 34 6.67 -1.53 13.59
CA ARG A 34 7.13 -2.60 12.71
C ARG A 34 6.29 -3.87 12.90
N GLY A 35 5.77 -4.40 11.80
CA GLY A 35 4.85 -5.53 11.77
C GLY A 35 3.37 -5.13 11.91
N ALA A 36 3.06 -3.87 12.26
CA ALA A 36 1.69 -3.39 12.27
C ALA A 36 1.11 -3.39 10.85
N ARG A 37 -0.11 -3.87 10.73
CA ARG A 37 -0.88 -3.84 9.49
C ARG A 37 -1.61 -2.51 9.42
N VAL A 38 -1.45 -1.78 8.33
CA VAL A 38 -2.08 -0.46 8.12
C VAL A 38 -2.88 -0.47 6.83
N ARG A 39 -3.77 0.51 6.70
CA ARG A 39 -4.56 0.77 5.51
C ARG A 39 -4.53 2.26 5.23
N TRP A 40 -3.95 2.67 4.11
CA TRP A 40 -3.77 4.08 3.77
C TRP A 40 -4.10 4.36 2.32
N TRP A 41 -4.34 5.64 2.05
CA TRP A 41 -4.42 6.17 0.71
C TRP A 41 -3.10 6.85 0.34
N GLY A 42 -2.75 6.79 -0.95
CA GLY A 42 -1.60 7.50 -1.47
C GLY A 42 -1.69 7.76 -2.96
N GLY A 43 -1.26 8.93 -3.37
CA GLY A 43 -1.11 9.29 -4.77
C GLY A 43 0.27 8.87 -5.24
N VAL A 44 0.37 8.15 -6.35
CA VAL A 44 1.66 7.72 -6.90
C VAL A 44 2.50 8.95 -7.25
N ASP A 45 3.70 9.03 -6.71
CA ASP A 45 4.71 10.00 -7.17
C ASP A 45 5.59 9.34 -8.23
N ARG A 46 6.11 8.15 -7.91
CA ARG A 46 6.93 7.32 -8.81
C ARG A 46 6.85 5.86 -8.42
N VAL A 47 7.18 4.99 -9.38
CA VAL A 47 7.35 3.55 -9.15
C VAL A 47 8.71 3.14 -9.70
N GLU A 48 9.52 2.51 -8.85
CA GLU A 48 10.88 2.08 -9.15
C GLU A 48 11.04 0.61 -8.73
N ALA A 49 11.85 -0.16 -9.46
CA ALA A 49 12.19 -1.51 -9.04
C ALA A 49 13.25 -1.48 -7.92
N ASP A 50 13.10 -2.31 -6.90
CA ASP A 50 14.16 -2.58 -5.91
C ASP A 50 15.25 -3.51 -6.48
N ASP A 51 16.30 -3.76 -5.70
CA ASP A 51 17.41 -4.65 -6.10
C ASP A 51 16.95 -6.10 -6.36
N ALA A 52 15.78 -6.50 -5.83
CA ALA A 52 15.17 -7.80 -6.05
C ALA A 52 14.22 -7.81 -7.27
N GLY A 53 14.11 -6.69 -7.99
CA GLY A 53 13.23 -6.54 -9.15
C GLY A 53 11.75 -6.40 -8.78
N ARG A 54 11.41 -6.02 -7.55
CA ARG A 54 10.02 -5.78 -7.13
C ARG A 54 9.69 -4.32 -7.24
N ASP A 55 8.45 -3.99 -7.58
CA ASP A 55 8.05 -2.59 -7.67
C ASP A 55 7.82 -1.99 -6.28
N CYS A 56 8.56 -0.91 -5.99
CA CYS A 56 8.37 -0.03 -4.86
C CYS A 56 7.79 1.31 -5.32
N PHE A 57 6.65 1.65 -4.72
CA PHE A 57 5.93 2.88 -4.94
C PHE A 57 6.45 3.92 -3.95
N THR A 58 6.84 5.09 -4.44
CA THR A 58 6.87 6.30 -3.62
C THR A 58 5.52 6.99 -3.76
N LEU A 59 4.88 7.25 -2.63
CA LEU A 59 3.52 7.75 -2.57
C LEU A 59 3.47 9.04 -1.76
N ARG A 60 2.65 9.98 -2.23
CA ARG A 60 2.19 11.10 -1.42
C ARG A 60 1.08 10.58 -0.53
N TRP A 61 1.29 10.58 0.78
CA TRP A 61 0.31 10.11 1.74
C TRP A 61 -0.92 11.04 1.75
N GLY A 62 -2.10 10.45 1.68
CA GLY A 62 -3.36 11.14 1.92
C GLY A 62 -3.91 10.71 3.27
N ASP A 63 -4.24 11.68 4.13
CA ASP A 63 -4.90 11.39 5.39
C ASP A 63 -6.34 10.91 5.11
N THR A 64 -6.96 10.20 6.05
CA THR A 64 -8.36 9.82 5.95
C THR A 64 -9.17 10.48 7.05
N ASP A 65 -10.26 11.13 6.69
CA ASP A 65 -11.21 11.60 7.69
C ASP A 65 -12.02 10.46 8.31
N ALA A 66 -12.89 10.80 9.27
CA ALA A 66 -13.73 9.84 9.98
C ALA A 66 -14.70 9.06 9.06
N ASP A 67 -15.00 9.61 7.89
CA ASP A 67 -15.88 9.01 6.89
C ASP A 67 -15.08 8.18 5.86
N GLY A 68 -13.76 8.14 5.98
CA GLY A 68 -12.85 7.37 5.12
C GLY A 68 -12.50 8.07 3.81
N TRP A 69 -12.81 9.36 3.65
CA TRP A 69 -12.41 10.12 2.48
C TRP A 69 -10.96 10.57 2.58
N VAL A 70 -10.25 10.49 1.46
CA VAL A 70 -8.88 10.97 1.36
C VAL A 70 -8.84 12.49 1.44
N GLN A 71 -8.04 13.00 2.36
CA GLN A 71 -7.78 14.41 2.58
C GLN A 71 -6.34 14.70 2.20
N TRP A 72 -6.17 15.50 1.16
CA TRP A 72 -4.85 15.94 0.72
C TRP A 72 -4.40 17.17 1.52
N PRO A 73 -3.15 17.19 2.00
CA PRO A 73 -2.53 18.40 2.51
C PRO A 73 -2.66 19.54 1.49
N ARG A 74 -3.09 20.72 1.94
CA ARG A 74 -3.20 21.92 1.07
C ARG A 74 -1.86 22.59 0.79
N ASP A 75 -0.85 22.28 1.60
CA ASP A 75 0.52 22.76 1.45
C ASP A 75 1.39 21.59 0.97
N ASP A 76 2.17 21.81 -0.08
CA ASP A 76 3.12 20.84 -0.61
C ASP A 76 4.13 20.37 0.45
N ARG A 77 4.44 21.21 1.43
CA ARG A 77 5.30 20.83 2.58
C ARG A 77 4.65 19.81 3.51
N GLY A 78 3.32 19.71 3.49
CA GLY A 78 2.54 18.70 4.18
C GLY A 78 2.41 17.39 3.40
N LEU A 79 2.84 17.34 2.14
CA LEU A 79 2.86 16.09 1.36
C LEU A 79 3.97 15.20 1.89
N HIS A 80 3.56 14.23 2.67
CA HIS A 80 4.47 13.34 3.34
C HIS A 80 4.64 12.03 2.57
N PRO A 81 5.87 11.55 2.35
CA PRO A 81 6.10 10.33 1.60
C PRO A 81 5.78 9.09 2.43
N VAL A 82 5.28 8.08 1.72
CA VAL A 82 5.21 6.68 2.15
C VAL A 82 5.84 5.84 1.04
N VAL A 83 6.60 4.81 1.40
CA VAL A 83 7.09 3.82 0.46
C VAL A 83 6.28 2.55 0.64
N ALA A 84 5.81 1.94 -0.44
CA ALA A 84 5.13 0.65 -0.40
C ALA A 84 5.71 -0.26 -1.46
N CYS A 85 6.20 -1.44 -1.09
CA CYS A 85 6.81 -2.38 -2.02
C CYS A 85 5.90 -3.59 -2.22
N GLY A 86 5.64 -3.92 -3.48
CA GLY A 86 4.88 -5.11 -3.85
C GLY A 86 5.75 -6.36 -3.94
N PRO A 87 5.13 -7.52 -4.17
CA PRO A 87 5.86 -8.78 -4.32
C PRO A 87 6.40 -8.99 -5.75
N GLY A 88 6.08 -8.10 -6.70
CA GLY A 88 6.45 -8.21 -8.12
C GLY A 88 6.22 -6.91 -8.88
N HIS A 89 6.12 -6.98 -10.21
CA HIS A 89 5.92 -5.83 -11.08
C HIS A 89 4.44 -5.52 -11.30
N TYR A 90 4.06 -4.25 -11.38
CA TYR A 90 2.70 -3.85 -11.73
C TYR A 90 2.65 -3.23 -13.13
N PRO A 91 1.55 -3.45 -13.88
CA PRO A 91 1.40 -2.86 -15.21
C PRO A 91 1.49 -1.32 -15.14
N ARG A 92 2.53 -0.72 -15.75
CA ARG A 92 2.83 0.72 -15.62
C ARG A 92 1.67 1.64 -16.02
N GLN A 93 0.86 1.22 -16.97
CA GLN A 93 -0.37 1.91 -17.39
C GLN A 93 -1.44 2.03 -16.30
N LEU A 94 -1.34 1.25 -15.23
CA LEU A 94 -2.29 1.25 -14.11
C LEU A 94 -1.75 1.98 -12.87
N VAL A 95 -0.47 2.37 -12.86
CA VAL A 95 0.23 2.94 -11.70
C VAL A 95 1.04 4.17 -12.10
N GLN A 96 0.50 4.99 -12.99
CA GLN A 96 1.12 6.23 -13.42
C GLN A 96 1.16 7.25 -12.28
N PRO A 97 2.04 8.26 -12.35
CA PRO A 97 2.02 9.36 -11.39
C PRO A 97 0.61 9.95 -11.23
N PHE A 98 0.27 10.31 -10.00
CA PHE A 98 -1.04 10.81 -9.55
C PHE A 98 -2.19 9.81 -9.55
N THR A 99 -1.97 8.55 -9.95
CA THR A 99 -2.94 7.48 -9.69
C THR A 99 -3.15 7.35 -8.18
N LEU A 100 -4.42 7.36 -7.76
CA LEU A 100 -4.80 7.19 -6.36
C LEU A 100 -4.87 5.71 -6.01
N LEU A 101 -4.09 5.31 -5.02
CA LEU A 101 -4.01 3.94 -4.52
C LEU A 101 -4.52 3.85 -3.09
N HIS A 102 -5.22 2.76 -2.82
CA HIS A 102 -5.55 2.28 -1.50
C HIS A 102 -4.68 1.06 -1.21
N ILE A 103 -3.93 1.11 -0.11
CA ILE A 103 -2.89 0.15 0.21
C ILE A 103 -3.18 -0.43 1.57
N GLU A 104 -3.28 -1.76 1.64
CA GLU A 104 -3.12 -2.49 2.88
C GLU A 104 -1.78 -3.19 2.88
N GLY A 105 -1.03 -3.02 3.95
CA GLY A 105 0.30 -3.58 4.05
C GLY A 105 0.81 -3.61 5.47
N ARG A 106 1.99 -4.19 5.65
CA ARG A 106 2.69 -4.20 6.94
C ARG A 106 3.82 -3.20 6.94
N VAL A 107 3.95 -2.44 8.01
CA VAL A 107 5.12 -1.59 8.22
C VAL A 107 6.34 -2.48 8.41
N VAL A 108 7.33 -2.38 7.53
CA VAL A 108 8.56 -3.19 7.58
C VAL A 108 9.79 -2.39 7.95
N GLY A 109 9.72 -1.06 7.92
CA GLY A 109 10.80 -0.18 8.31
C GLY A 109 10.56 1.27 7.91
N THR A 110 11.66 2.00 7.72
CA THR A 110 11.66 3.40 7.35
C THR A 110 12.73 3.67 6.30
N ALA A 111 12.49 4.65 5.43
CA ALA A 111 13.43 5.17 4.45
C ALA A 111 13.49 6.70 4.55
N THR A 112 14.40 7.32 3.80
CA THR A 112 14.43 8.78 3.63
C THR A 112 14.03 9.10 2.20
N VAL A 113 12.96 9.88 2.02
CA VAL A 113 12.43 10.29 0.72
C VAL A 113 12.24 11.80 0.75
N TRP A 114 12.70 12.51 -0.29
CA TRP A 114 12.67 13.99 -0.35
C TRP A 114 13.30 14.67 0.88
N GLY A 115 14.31 14.04 1.49
CA GLY A 115 14.97 14.55 2.69
C GLY A 115 14.17 14.39 3.98
N VAL A 116 13.02 13.71 3.96
CA VAL A 116 12.20 13.44 5.16
C VAL A 116 12.03 11.92 5.39
N PRO A 117 11.82 11.48 6.65
CA PRO A 117 11.55 10.08 6.94
C PRO A 117 10.24 9.60 6.30
N ALA A 118 10.20 8.38 5.77
CA ALA A 118 9.03 7.75 5.18
C ALA A 118 8.87 6.33 5.76
N PRO A 119 7.67 5.92 6.20
CA PRO A 119 7.45 4.52 6.55
C PRO A 119 7.50 3.67 5.26
N VAL A 120 8.07 2.48 5.39
CA VAL A 120 8.14 1.48 4.32
C VAL A 120 7.14 0.38 4.63
N LEU A 121 6.25 0.11 3.68
CA LEU A 121 5.24 -0.93 3.75
C LEU A 121 5.59 -2.08 2.81
N GLU A 122 5.34 -3.31 3.24
CA GLU A 122 5.19 -4.46 2.35
C GLU A 122 3.70 -4.60 2.01
N ILE A 123 3.38 -4.55 0.71
CA ILE A 123 2.00 -4.54 0.21
C ILE A 123 1.38 -5.94 0.33
N GLU A 124 0.20 -6.02 0.93
CA GLU A 124 -0.64 -7.22 0.93
C GLU A 124 -1.84 -7.08 -0.02
N VAL A 125 -2.42 -5.88 -0.06
CA VAL A 125 -3.51 -5.51 -0.96
C VAL A 125 -3.18 -4.16 -1.57
N LEU A 126 -3.27 -4.08 -2.90
CA LEU A 126 -3.17 -2.84 -3.65
C LEU A 126 -4.44 -2.67 -4.46
N GLU A 127 -5.12 -1.55 -4.27
CA GLU A 127 -6.30 -1.18 -5.03
C GLU A 127 -6.12 0.19 -5.65
N ARG A 128 -6.57 0.34 -6.88
CA ARG A 128 -6.64 1.64 -7.53
C ARG A 128 -8.03 2.22 -7.28
N ALA A 129 -8.09 3.42 -6.70
CA ALA A 129 -9.30 4.23 -6.78
C ALA A 129 -9.52 4.63 -8.23
N SER A 130 -10.79 4.75 -8.63
CA SER A 130 -11.15 5.09 -10.01
C SER A 130 -10.52 6.43 -10.43
N ASP A 131 -9.37 6.38 -11.11
CA ASP A 131 -8.90 7.47 -11.95
C ASP A 131 -9.38 7.18 -13.37
N CYS A 132 -10.16 8.12 -13.89
CA CYS A 132 -10.49 8.18 -15.29
C CYS A 132 -9.28 8.82 -15.97
N LEU A 133 -8.48 8.03 -16.68
CA LEU A 133 -7.41 8.60 -17.49
C LEU A 133 -8.05 9.58 -18.48
N ALA A 134 -7.77 10.87 -18.35
CA ALA A 134 -8.10 11.84 -19.37
C ALA A 134 -7.29 11.43 -20.61
N SER A 135 -7.96 10.92 -21.64
CA SER A 135 -7.32 10.79 -22.94
C SER A 135 -7.16 12.20 -23.50
N GLU A 136 -6.00 12.83 -23.24
CA GLU A 136 -5.66 14.16 -23.79
C GLU A 136 -5.79 14.20 -25.34
N THR A 137 -5.88 13.05 -26.00
CA THR A 137 -5.88 12.91 -27.45
C THR A 137 -7.15 12.33 -28.07
N ASP A 138 -8.18 11.96 -27.31
CA ASP A 138 -9.33 11.23 -27.87
C ASP A 138 -10.67 11.67 -27.25
N TRP A 139 -11.29 12.72 -27.82
CA TRP A 139 -12.64 13.17 -27.46
C TRP A 139 -13.75 12.19 -27.89
N VAL A 140 -13.40 11.08 -28.57
CA VAL A 140 -14.34 10.09 -29.12
C VAL A 140 -14.34 8.79 -28.30
N LYS A 141 -13.33 8.56 -27.45
CA LYS A 141 -13.31 7.42 -26.52
C LYS A 141 -13.68 7.88 -25.11
N HIS A 142 -14.71 7.25 -24.54
CA HIS A 142 -15.06 7.42 -23.14
C HIS A 142 -13.83 7.25 -22.24
N PRO A 143 -13.69 8.07 -21.17
CA PRO A 143 -12.60 7.89 -20.21
C PRO A 143 -12.60 6.45 -19.71
N GLN A 144 -11.46 5.76 -19.82
CA GLN A 144 -11.32 4.42 -19.27
C GLN A 144 -11.07 4.54 -17.77
N CYS A 145 -12.15 4.76 -17.03
CA CYS A 145 -12.13 4.70 -15.57
C CYS A 145 -11.88 3.26 -15.16
N ARG A 146 -10.72 3.01 -14.55
CA ARG A 146 -10.36 1.69 -14.01
C ARG A 146 -10.20 1.82 -12.51
N SER A 147 -10.94 0.99 -11.77
CA SER A 147 -10.79 0.80 -10.34
C SER A 147 -10.70 -0.69 -10.01
N GLY A 148 -10.19 -0.98 -8.82
CA GLY A 148 -10.15 -2.34 -8.29
C GLY A 148 -8.75 -2.81 -7.95
N ARG A 149 -8.68 -4.08 -7.56
CA ARG A 149 -7.45 -4.70 -7.08
C ARG A 149 -6.42 -4.80 -8.20
N LEU A 150 -5.22 -4.31 -7.93
CA LEU A 150 -4.05 -4.49 -8.76
C LEU A 150 -3.34 -5.77 -8.35
N LEU A 151 -2.98 -6.57 -9.35
CA LEU A 151 -2.18 -7.77 -9.17
C LEU A 151 -0.83 -7.57 -9.84
N PRO A 152 0.26 -8.05 -9.23
CA PRO A 152 1.56 -8.07 -9.86
C PRO A 152 1.59 -9.12 -10.99
N GLU A 153 2.42 -8.87 -12.01
CA GLU A 153 2.74 -9.78 -13.11
C GLU A 153 3.84 -10.78 -12.73
#